data_AF-A0A0K9PDC6-F1
#
_entry.id   AF-A0A0K9PDC6-F1
#
_cell.length_a   1.000
_cell.length_b   1.000
_cell.length_c   1.000
_cell.angle_alpha   90.00
_cell.angle_beta   90.00
_cell.angle_gamma   90.00
#
_symmetry.space_group_name_H-M   'P 1'
#
loop_
_entity.id
_entity.type
_entity.pdbx_description
1 polymer ?
#
loop_
_entity_poly.entity_id
_entity_poly.type
_entity_poly.pdbx_seq_one_letter_code
_entity_poly.pdbx_strand_id
1 'polypeptide(L)'
;MYSKCNEIGDARKVYDVTPGKNAVVWTSMIAGCVQNDASREGILYFKRLLGLKSGVDLVDAVMASAALTACARVEEKHVTNSVHGLFVKIGVESDVNVRNTLMDAYAKTGNFGFSRMVFDEMKKKDVVSWNTIMAVYGQNGFSKEALDVYREMSCIDSLRRGVVTFSTVMLACAHSGALQFGKCVHNHAIRSGLEVNLHVDTAAVDMYCKCGRVDTAKKVFHHMKNKNVKSWTAMIAGCGMHGRGREALQVFHEMRRSGPSPNYVTFVAVLAACSHAGLVEEGRHWFEAMREEEEFNIPPGVEHYGCMVDLLGRSGHISEAYNLVKQMTTSPDSVIWSALLSACRVHKNVELGEVFAKKLFELEPRNVGVYVTLSNIYAEAGKWRNSERTRAIIRTKKLEKTPGYSMVELKGRIQVFMIEDRRHPQHEEIYTYLESLTKKMMMAGYIPDTSSVPHDIDEEEKERTLRVHSEKLAVVFAIINMALRTSIQVIKNLRICGDCHTFMKFISKIENREIVIRDSHRFHHFIDGFCSCGDYW
;
A
#
# COMPACT_ATOMS: atom_id res chain seq x y z
N MET A 1 6.86 -21.83 -28.30
CA MET A 1 8.27 -21.84 -27.88
C MET A 1 8.80 -20.43 -27.91
N TYR A 2 8.88 -19.79 -29.08
CA TYR A 2 9.33 -18.40 -29.25
C TYR A 2 8.70 -17.40 -28.26
N SER A 3 7.38 -17.41 -28.10
CA SER A 3 6.69 -16.53 -27.14
C SER A 3 7.10 -16.73 -25.67
N LYS A 4 7.50 -17.95 -25.27
CA LYS A 4 8.00 -18.24 -23.92
C LYS A 4 9.45 -17.80 -23.71
N CYS A 5 10.17 -17.51 -24.79
CA CYS A 5 11.55 -17.03 -24.79
C CYS A 5 11.63 -15.51 -24.99
N ASN A 6 10.51 -14.80 -24.79
CA ASN A 6 10.35 -13.37 -25.05
C ASN A 6 10.54 -12.93 -26.52
N GLU A 7 10.46 -13.87 -27.48
CA GLU A 7 10.62 -13.61 -28.91
C GLU A 7 9.26 -13.56 -29.62
N ILE A 8 8.43 -12.56 -29.28
CA ILE A 8 7.07 -12.44 -29.84
C ILE A 8 7.07 -12.18 -31.35
N GLY A 9 8.11 -11.52 -31.89
CA GLY A 9 8.26 -11.27 -33.31
C GLY A 9 8.40 -12.55 -34.13
N ASP A 10 9.21 -13.49 -33.65
CA ASP A 10 9.39 -14.78 -34.32
C ASP A 10 8.17 -15.70 -34.13
N ALA A 11 7.50 -15.61 -32.99
CA ALA A 11 6.20 -16.26 -32.80
C ALA A 11 5.18 -15.79 -33.86
N ARG A 12 5.16 -14.49 -34.19
CA ARG A 12 4.29 -13.92 -35.23
C ARG A 12 4.62 -14.47 -36.62
N LYS A 13 5.90 -14.54 -36.98
CA LYS A 13 6.31 -15.11 -38.29
C LYS A 13 5.82 -16.55 -38.45
N VAL A 14 6.04 -17.38 -37.43
CA VAL A 14 5.59 -18.79 -37.43
C VAL A 14 4.06 -18.88 -37.48
N TYR A 15 3.38 -18.02 -36.72
CA TYR A 15 1.93 -17.92 -36.75
C TYR A 15 1.41 -17.60 -38.15
N ASP A 16 1.97 -16.59 -38.83
CA ASP A 16 1.48 -16.14 -40.12
C ASP A 16 1.62 -17.21 -41.20
N VAL A 17 2.73 -17.96 -41.21
CA VAL A 17 2.97 -19.03 -42.21
C VAL A 17 2.20 -20.33 -41.92
N THR A 18 1.60 -20.49 -40.74
CA THR A 18 0.88 -21.73 -40.38
C THR A 18 -0.49 -21.82 -41.10
N PRO A 19 -0.72 -22.78 -42.02
CA PRO A 19 -2.02 -23.00 -42.64
C PRO A 19 -2.98 -23.72 -41.68
N GLY A 20 -4.30 -23.53 -41.85
CA GLY A 20 -5.31 -24.31 -41.09
C GLY A 20 -5.21 -24.17 -39.57
N LYS A 21 -5.05 -22.94 -39.07
CA LYS A 21 -4.84 -22.63 -37.64
C LYS A 21 -5.98 -23.18 -36.76
N ASN A 22 -5.63 -24.10 -35.87
CA ASN A 22 -6.54 -24.69 -34.88
C ASN A 22 -6.53 -23.90 -33.55
N ALA A 23 -7.36 -24.32 -32.59
CA ALA A 23 -7.49 -23.67 -31.28
C ALA A 23 -6.15 -23.50 -30.53
N VAL A 24 -5.23 -24.46 -30.65
CA VAL A 24 -3.92 -24.41 -29.97
C VAL A 24 -3.04 -23.30 -30.51
N VAL A 25 -3.01 -23.10 -31.84
CA VAL A 25 -2.21 -22.04 -32.47
C VAL A 25 -2.72 -20.66 -32.05
N TRP A 26 -4.04 -20.46 -32.06
CA TRP A 26 -4.66 -19.21 -31.60
C TRP A 26 -4.39 -18.94 -30.11
N THR A 27 -4.61 -19.94 -29.26
CA THR A 27 -4.35 -19.83 -27.81
C THR A 27 -2.89 -19.50 -27.53
N SER A 28 -1.96 -20.15 -28.24
CA SER A 28 -0.53 -19.91 -28.08
C SER A 28 -0.12 -18.49 -28.45
N MET A 29 -0.74 -17.90 -29.49
CA MET A 29 -0.48 -16.52 -29.88
C MET A 29 -1.07 -15.53 -28.87
N ILE A 30 -2.33 -15.73 -28.46
CA ILE A 30 -2.99 -14.86 -27.46
C ILE A 30 -2.22 -14.88 -26.13
N ALA A 31 -1.95 -16.08 -25.60
CA ALA A 31 -1.20 -16.24 -24.36
C ALA A 31 0.25 -15.75 -24.49
N GLY A 32 0.86 -15.92 -25.67
CA GLY A 32 2.18 -15.40 -25.98
C GLY A 32 2.24 -13.88 -25.94
N CYS A 33 1.26 -13.19 -26.54
CA CYS A 33 1.13 -11.74 -26.47
C CYS A 33 1.00 -11.26 -25.02
N VAL A 34 0.16 -11.94 -24.22
CA VAL A 34 0.02 -11.64 -22.80
C VAL A 34 1.36 -11.79 -22.07
N GLN A 35 2.12 -12.86 -22.30
CA GLN A 35 3.42 -13.08 -21.66
C GLN A 35 4.48 -12.02 -21.99
N ASN A 36 4.35 -11.35 -23.14
CA ASN A 36 5.29 -10.38 -23.67
C ASN A 36 4.79 -8.93 -23.54
N ASP A 37 3.87 -8.68 -22.60
CA ASP A 37 3.25 -7.37 -22.34
C ASP A 37 2.56 -6.71 -23.56
N ALA A 38 2.28 -7.49 -24.60
CA ALA A 38 1.54 -7.10 -25.80
C ALA A 38 0.04 -7.47 -25.68
N SER A 39 -0.56 -7.30 -24.50
CA SER A 39 -1.92 -7.80 -24.19
C SER A 39 -2.99 -7.27 -25.13
N ARG A 40 -2.87 -6.02 -25.58
CA ARG A 40 -3.79 -5.43 -26.57
C ARG A 40 -3.73 -6.15 -27.92
N GLU A 41 -2.54 -6.58 -28.34
CA GLU A 41 -2.38 -7.41 -29.54
C GLU A 41 -3.01 -8.80 -29.34
N GLY A 42 -2.88 -9.38 -28.15
CA GLY A 42 -3.56 -10.63 -27.80
C GLY A 42 -5.08 -10.54 -27.98
N ILE A 43 -5.70 -9.43 -27.56
CA ILE A 43 -7.13 -9.16 -27.76
C ILE A 43 -7.45 -8.99 -29.26
N LEU A 44 -6.57 -8.38 -30.05
CA LEU A 44 -6.75 -8.25 -31.50
C LEU A 44 -6.70 -9.61 -32.21
N TYR A 45 -5.80 -10.51 -31.82
CA TYR A 45 -5.81 -11.89 -32.32
C TYR A 45 -7.10 -12.61 -31.95
N PHE A 46 -7.56 -12.48 -30.72
CA PHE A 46 -8.84 -13.07 -30.30
C PHE A 46 -10.00 -12.52 -31.15
N LYS A 47 -10.05 -11.20 -31.37
CA LYS A 47 -11.05 -10.56 -32.25
C LYS A 47 -10.95 -11.07 -33.70
N ARG A 48 -9.74 -11.27 -34.22
CA ARG A 48 -9.51 -11.81 -35.58
C ARG A 48 -10.04 -13.24 -35.72
N LEU A 49 -9.84 -14.08 -34.70
CA LEU A 49 -10.41 -15.43 -34.66
C LEU A 49 -11.94 -15.38 -34.75
N LEU A 50 -12.57 -14.53 -33.94
CA LEU A 50 -14.04 -14.41 -33.91
C LEU A 50 -14.63 -13.92 -35.25
N GLY A 51 -13.83 -13.26 -36.09
CA GLY A 51 -14.22 -12.85 -37.45
C GLY A 51 -14.14 -13.95 -38.51
N LEU A 52 -13.57 -15.13 -38.19
CA LEU A 52 -13.52 -16.26 -39.11
C LEU A 52 -14.84 -17.04 -39.12
N LYS A 53 -15.15 -17.66 -40.26
CA LYS A 53 -16.25 -18.63 -40.36
C LYS A 53 -15.98 -19.79 -39.40
N SER A 54 -16.90 -20.06 -38.48
CA SER A 54 -16.74 -21.05 -37.39
C SER A 54 -15.57 -20.78 -36.41
N GLY A 55 -15.06 -19.54 -36.36
CA GLY A 55 -13.99 -19.19 -35.40
C GLY A 55 -14.43 -19.27 -33.93
N VAL A 56 -15.72 -19.04 -33.67
CA VAL A 56 -16.33 -19.18 -32.34
C VAL A 56 -16.27 -20.62 -31.84
N ASP A 57 -16.42 -21.60 -32.74
CA ASP A 57 -16.41 -23.03 -32.41
C ASP A 57 -15.03 -23.52 -31.96
N LEU A 58 -13.97 -22.73 -32.20
CA LEU A 58 -12.61 -23.01 -31.77
C LEU A 58 -12.30 -22.48 -30.36
N VAL A 59 -13.20 -21.73 -29.73
CA VAL A 59 -12.97 -21.13 -28.41
C VAL A 59 -13.24 -22.18 -27.32
N ASP A 60 -12.16 -22.77 -26.81
CA ASP A 60 -12.18 -23.64 -25.63
C ASP A 60 -11.90 -22.86 -24.34
N ALA A 61 -11.97 -23.54 -23.19
CA ALA A 61 -11.73 -22.95 -21.87
C ALA A 61 -10.32 -22.36 -21.70
N VAL A 62 -9.31 -22.94 -22.37
CA VAL A 62 -7.92 -22.49 -22.28
C VAL A 62 -7.75 -21.17 -23.04
N MET A 63 -8.31 -21.09 -24.25
CA MET A 63 -8.34 -19.86 -25.03
C MET A 63 -9.14 -18.77 -24.35
N ALA A 64 -10.29 -19.14 -23.79
CA ALA A 64 -11.14 -18.23 -23.03
C ALA A 64 -10.37 -17.59 -21.85
N SER A 65 -9.61 -18.40 -21.10
CA SER A 65 -8.76 -17.94 -20.01
C SER A 65 -7.62 -17.03 -20.52
N ALA A 66 -6.99 -17.35 -21.65
CA ALA A 66 -5.96 -16.50 -22.25
C ALA A 66 -6.51 -15.13 -22.68
N ALA A 67 -7.70 -15.10 -23.29
CA ALA A 67 -8.37 -13.86 -23.67
C ALA A 67 -8.77 -13.01 -22.47
N LEU A 68 -9.30 -13.63 -21.39
CA LEU A 68 -9.61 -12.91 -20.14
C LEU A 68 -8.35 -12.37 -19.46
N THR A 69 -7.24 -13.12 -19.48
CA THR A 69 -5.96 -12.64 -18.94
C THR A 69 -5.47 -11.41 -19.72
N ALA A 70 -5.67 -11.39 -21.04
CA ALA A 70 -5.38 -10.22 -21.87
C ALA A 70 -6.29 -9.02 -21.50
N CYS A 71 -7.59 -9.25 -21.29
CA CYS A 71 -8.53 -8.23 -20.82
C CYS A 71 -8.12 -7.66 -19.46
N ALA A 72 -7.71 -8.55 -18.54
CA ALA A 72 -7.27 -8.19 -17.20
C ALA A 72 -6.02 -7.29 -17.21
N ARG A 73 -5.15 -7.40 -18.23
CA ARG A 73 -3.96 -6.54 -18.38
C ARG A 73 -4.21 -5.25 -19.16
N VAL A 74 -5.24 -5.20 -19.99
CA VAL A 74 -5.63 -3.99 -20.74
C VAL A 74 -6.54 -3.09 -19.90
N GLU A 75 -7.22 -3.65 -18.90
CA GLU A 75 -8.03 -2.92 -17.90
C GLU A 75 -9.20 -2.10 -18.51
N GLU A 76 -9.58 -2.40 -19.76
CA GLU A 76 -10.74 -1.80 -20.43
C GLU A 76 -12.05 -2.52 -20.03
N LYS A 77 -12.88 -1.84 -19.21
CA LYS A 77 -14.18 -2.35 -18.71
C LYS A 77 -15.08 -2.91 -19.82
N HIS A 78 -15.20 -2.18 -20.92
CA HIS A 78 -16.08 -2.56 -22.03
C HIS A 78 -15.65 -3.87 -22.69
N VAL A 79 -14.35 -4.09 -22.86
CA VAL A 79 -13.82 -5.30 -23.48
C VAL A 79 -14.10 -6.52 -22.61
N THR A 80 -13.84 -6.42 -21.30
CA THR A 80 -14.13 -7.50 -20.33
C THR A 80 -15.61 -7.88 -20.35
N ASN A 81 -16.51 -6.90 -20.38
CA ASN A 81 -17.96 -7.13 -20.44
C ASN A 81 -18.38 -7.83 -21.74
N SER A 82 -17.84 -7.40 -22.89
CA SER A 82 -18.15 -8.02 -24.18
C SER A 82 -17.65 -9.46 -24.27
N VAL A 83 -16.44 -9.73 -23.79
CA VAL A 83 -15.85 -11.08 -23.76
C VAL A 83 -16.65 -11.99 -22.82
N HIS A 84 -17.04 -11.50 -21.64
CA HIS A 84 -17.90 -12.27 -20.74
C HIS A 84 -19.26 -12.61 -21.37
N GLY A 85 -19.94 -11.64 -22.00
CA GLY A 85 -21.21 -11.89 -22.69
C GLY A 85 -21.10 -12.92 -23.82
N LEU A 86 -19.98 -12.91 -24.56
CA LEU A 86 -19.68 -13.96 -25.53
C LEU A 86 -19.52 -15.33 -24.86
N PHE A 87 -18.78 -15.41 -23.75
CA PHE A 87 -18.52 -16.67 -23.06
C PHE A 87 -19.79 -17.32 -22.54
N VAL A 88 -20.69 -16.53 -21.96
CA VAL A 88 -22.04 -16.96 -21.59
C VAL A 88 -22.81 -17.51 -22.79
N LYS A 89 -22.72 -16.87 -23.95
CA LYS A 89 -23.42 -17.31 -25.16
C LYS A 89 -22.91 -18.66 -25.69
N ILE A 90 -21.62 -18.95 -25.53
CA ILE A 90 -20.98 -20.16 -26.06
C ILE A 90 -20.86 -21.30 -25.03
N GLY A 91 -21.20 -21.05 -23.76
CA GLY A 91 -21.26 -22.07 -22.70
C GLY A 91 -19.93 -22.40 -22.01
N VAL A 92 -18.86 -21.64 -22.29
CA VAL A 92 -17.53 -21.87 -21.68
C VAL A 92 -17.43 -21.35 -20.25
N GLU A 93 -18.42 -20.60 -19.77
CA GLU A 93 -18.50 -20.07 -18.40
C GLU A 93 -18.81 -21.15 -17.35
N SER A 94 -19.13 -22.37 -17.77
CA SER A 94 -19.28 -23.53 -16.88
C SER A 94 -17.94 -24.02 -16.31
N ASP A 95 -16.83 -23.67 -16.96
CA ASP A 95 -15.49 -24.03 -16.54
C ASP A 95 -14.98 -23.18 -15.35
N VAL A 96 -14.45 -23.84 -14.33
CA VAL A 96 -13.99 -23.21 -13.09
C VAL A 96 -12.79 -22.28 -13.33
N ASN A 97 -11.88 -22.63 -14.24
CA ASN A 97 -10.71 -21.79 -14.54
C ASN A 97 -11.11 -20.54 -15.30
N VAL A 98 -12.06 -20.63 -16.23
CA VAL A 98 -12.62 -19.47 -16.93
C VAL A 98 -13.26 -18.51 -15.93
N ARG A 99 -14.08 -19.02 -14.99
CA ARG A 99 -14.68 -18.22 -13.91
C ARG A 99 -13.63 -17.59 -12.99
N ASN A 100 -12.59 -18.34 -12.61
CA ASN A 100 -11.48 -17.83 -11.80
C ASN A 100 -10.76 -16.68 -12.51
N THR A 101 -10.49 -16.80 -13.81
CA THR A 101 -9.83 -15.75 -14.60
C THR A 101 -10.73 -14.55 -14.81
N LEU A 102 -12.04 -14.77 -14.96
CA LEU A 102 -13.04 -13.71 -15.10
C LEU A 102 -13.15 -12.85 -13.84
N MET A 103 -13.07 -13.46 -12.64
CA MET A 103 -13.00 -12.73 -11.38
C MET A 103 -11.81 -11.76 -11.34
N ASP A 104 -10.61 -12.23 -11.71
CA ASP A 104 -9.40 -11.39 -11.77
C ASP A 104 -9.54 -10.25 -12.81
N ALA A 105 -10.11 -10.54 -13.99
CA ALA A 105 -10.35 -9.53 -15.02
C ALA A 105 -11.33 -8.43 -14.54
N TYR A 106 -12.40 -8.82 -13.85
CA TYR A 106 -13.33 -7.86 -13.26
C TYR A 106 -12.68 -7.03 -12.15
N ALA A 107 -11.86 -7.65 -11.31
CA ALA A 107 -11.14 -6.94 -10.26
C ALA A 107 -10.17 -5.90 -10.81
N LYS A 108 -9.37 -6.24 -11.83
CA LYS A 108 -8.41 -5.30 -12.44
C LYS A 108 -9.06 -4.17 -13.21
N THR A 109 -10.29 -4.36 -13.67
CA THR A 109 -11.10 -3.25 -14.22
C THR A 109 -11.81 -2.42 -13.13
N GLY A 110 -11.55 -2.67 -11.84
CA GLY A 110 -12.14 -1.97 -10.70
C GLY A 110 -13.58 -2.38 -10.36
N ASN A 111 -14.09 -3.47 -10.94
CA ASN A 111 -15.45 -3.95 -10.73
C ASN A 111 -15.49 -5.12 -9.71
N PHE A 112 -15.09 -4.86 -8.46
CA PHE A 112 -15.03 -5.86 -7.40
C PHE A 112 -16.38 -6.53 -7.10
N GLY A 113 -17.48 -5.78 -7.24
CA GLY A 113 -18.84 -6.32 -7.11
C GLY A 113 -19.13 -7.43 -8.11
N PHE A 114 -18.77 -7.24 -9.40
CA PHE A 114 -18.92 -8.30 -10.41
C PHE A 114 -18.00 -9.48 -10.14
N SER A 115 -16.78 -9.25 -9.65
CA SER A 115 -15.90 -10.35 -9.21
C SER A 115 -16.58 -11.19 -8.11
N ARG A 116 -17.24 -10.55 -7.13
CA ARG A 116 -17.97 -11.28 -6.07
C ARG A 116 -19.19 -12.00 -6.61
N MET A 117 -19.97 -11.37 -7.50
CA MET A 117 -21.13 -12.02 -8.12
C MET A 117 -20.72 -13.29 -8.89
N VAL A 118 -19.65 -13.21 -9.69
CA VAL A 118 -19.12 -14.37 -10.40
C VAL A 118 -18.74 -15.47 -9.42
N PHE A 119 -18.06 -15.14 -8.32
CA PHE A 119 -17.73 -16.10 -7.26
C PHE A 119 -18.98 -16.76 -6.68
N ASP A 120 -19.97 -15.97 -6.28
CA ASP A 120 -21.19 -16.48 -5.63
C ASP A 120 -21.97 -17.43 -6.52
N GLU A 121 -22.09 -17.12 -7.81
CA GLU A 121 -22.78 -17.94 -8.81
C GLU A 121 -22.09 -19.28 -9.13
N MET A 122 -20.80 -19.46 -8.78
CA MET A 122 -20.09 -20.71 -9.04
C MET A 122 -20.67 -21.86 -8.22
N LYS A 123 -21.25 -22.86 -8.90
CA LYS A 123 -21.77 -24.09 -8.27
C LYS A 123 -20.67 -24.92 -7.60
N LYS A 124 -19.49 -24.97 -8.22
CA LYS A 124 -18.30 -25.65 -7.70
C LYS A 124 -17.17 -24.62 -7.57
N LYS A 125 -16.65 -24.48 -6.35
CA LYS A 125 -15.53 -23.60 -6.02
C LYS A 125 -14.37 -24.48 -5.58
N ASP A 126 -13.20 -24.27 -6.17
CA ASP A 126 -11.97 -24.93 -5.74
C ASP A 126 -11.10 -23.97 -4.93
N VAL A 127 -9.96 -24.46 -4.44
CA VAL A 127 -9.01 -23.64 -3.66
C VAL A 127 -8.54 -22.42 -4.45
N VAL A 128 -8.47 -22.51 -5.79
CA VAL A 128 -8.10 -21.38 -6.65
C VAL A 128 -9.21 -20.33 -6.65
N SER A 129 -10.48 -20.71 -6.75
CA SER A 129 -11.63 -19.79 -6.67
C SER A 129 -11.61 -18.97 -5.38
N TRP A 130 -11.41 -19.64 -4.23
CA TRP A 130 -11.31 -18.97 -2.94
C TRP A 130 -10.09 -18.05 -2.87
N ASN A 131 -8.92 -18.51 -3.32
CA ASN A 131 -7.71 -17.72 -3.30
C ASN A 131 -7.79 -16.50 -4.21
N THR A 132 -8.43 -16.62 -5.37
CA THR A 132 -8.63 -15.51 -6.31
C THR A 132 -9.46 -14.41 -5.67
N ILE A 133 -10.66 -14.73 -5.15
CA ILE A 133 -11.52 -13.70 -4.55
C ILE A 133 -10.88 -13.08 -3.28
N MET A 134 -10.16 -13.88 -2.47
CA MET A 134 -9.39 -13.34 -1.34
C MET A 134 -8.27 -12.40 -1.81
N ALA A 135 -7.57 -12.73 -2.90
CA ALA A 135 -6.48 -11.92 -3.43
C ALA A 135 -7.01 -10.62 -4.04
N VAL A 136 -8.13 -10.68 -4.77
CA VAL A 136 -8.86 -9.51 -5.28
C VAL A 136 -9.15 -8.54 -4.14
N TYR A 137 -9.74 -9.02 -3.04
CA TYR A 137 -10.03 -8.15 -1.91
C TYR A 137 -8.76 -7.66 -1.19
N GLY A 138 -7.83 -8.57 -0.89
CA GLY A 138 -6.60 -8.27 -0.15
C GLY A 138 -5.70 -7.26 -0.85
N GLN A 139 -5.53 -7.36 -2.17
CA GLN A 139 -4.69 -6.45 -2.97
C GLN A 139 -5.31 -5.06 -3.15
N ASN A 140 -6.63 -4.93 -3.06
CA ASN A 140 -7.36 -3.69 -3.30
C ASN A 140 -7.82 -2.98 -2.02
N GLY A 141 -7.26 -3.36 -0.86
CA GLY A 141 -7.53 -2.71 0.43
C GLY A 141 -8.83 -3.15 1.11
N PHE A 142 -9.63 -4.04 0.49
CA PHE A 142 -10.84 -4.66 1.07
C PHE A 142 -10.48 -5.80 2.02
N SER A 143 -9.64 -5.48 3.01
CA SER A 143 -9.04 -6.48 3.87
C SER A 143 -10.10 -7.23 4.68
N LYS A 144 -11.16 -6.55 5.13
CA LYS A 144 -12.24 -7.17 5.91
C LYS A 144 -12.94 -8.27 5.09
N GLU A 145 -13.30 -7.96 3.86
CA GLU A 145 -13.93 -8.86 2.91
C GLU A 145 -13.04 -10.07 2.62
N ALA A 146 -11.73 -9.86 2.47
CA ALA A 146 -10.77 -10.97 2.32
C ALA A 146 -10.74 -11.89 3.55
N LEU A 147 -10.79 -11.33 4.77
CA LEU A 147 -10.82 -12.12 6.00
C LEU A 147 -12.15 -12.87 6.19
N ASP A 148 -13.27 -12.26 5.79
CA ASP A 148 -14.60 -12.90 5.84
C ASP A 148 -14.68 -14.07 4.85
N VAL A 149 -14.16 -13.92 3.64
CA VAL A 149 -14.02 -15.02 2.68
C VAL A 149 -13.14 -16.16 3.25
N TYR A 150 -12.04 -15.85 3.95
CA TYR A 150 -11.22 -16.89 4.56
C TYR A 150 -11.96 -17.64 5.68
N ARG A 151 -12.82 -16.95 6.44
CA ARG A 151 -13.69 -17.59 7.44
C ARG A 151 -14.71 -18.51 6.77
N GLU A 152 -15.35 -18.06 5.70
CA GLU A 152 -16.25 -18.88 4.88
C GLU A 152 -15.54 -20.15 4.36
N MET A 153 -14.35 -20.00 3.76
CA MET A 153 -13.53 -21.12 3.30
C MET A 153 -13.16 -22.07 4.46
N SER A 154 -12.88 -21.52 5.64
CA SER A 154 -12.43 -22.29 6.80
C SER A 154 -13.51 -23.18 7.41
N CYS A 155 -14.79 -22.92 7.12
CA CYS A 155 -15.91 -23.78 7.50
C CYS A 155 -16.09 -25.00 6.57
N ILE A 156 -15.25 -25.15 5.54
CA ILE A 156 -15.34 -26.23 4.54
C ILE A 156 -14.17 -27.20 4.74
N ASP A 157 -14.41 -28.30 5.47
CA ASP A 157 -13.37 -29.26 5.85
C ASP A 157 -12.67 -29.95 4.66
N SER A 158 -13.37 -30.09 3.52
CA SER A 158 -12.83 -30.72 2.32
C SER A 158 -11.78 -29.86 1.60
N LEU A 159 -11.65 -28.57 1.92
CA LEU A 159 -10.71 -27.65 1.28
C LEU A 159 -9.41 -27.54 2.08
N ARG A 160 -8.35 -28.16 1.56
CA ARG A 160 -7.01 -28.01 2.11
C ARG A 160 -6.45 -26.63 1.78
N ARG A 161 -6.24 -25.83 2.81
CA ARG A 161 -5.52 -24.54 2.72
C ARG A 161 -4.06 -24.80 2.37
N GLY A 162 -3.56 -24.07 1.37
CA GLY A 162 -2.19 -24.18 0.89
C GLY A 162 -1.39 -22.90 1.10
N VAL A 163 -0.18 -22.89 0.57
CA VAL A 163 0.75 -21.74 0.60
C VAL A 163 0.07 -20.46 0.12
N VAL A 164 -0.59 -20.50 -1.05
CA VAL A 164 -1.28 -19.34 -1.64
C VAL A 164 -2.36 -18.79 -0.71
N THR A 165 -3.15 -19.67 -0.09
CA THR A 165 -4.21 -19.26 0.84
C THR A 165 -3.63 -18.49 2.04
N PHE A 166 -2.60 -19.03 2.68
CA PHE A 166 -2.00 -18.38 3.84
C PHE A 166 -1.30 -17.07 3.46
N SER A 167 -0.54 -17.03 2.36
CA SER A 167 0.11 -15.81 1.89
C SER A 167 -0.90 -14.70 1.58
N THR A 168 -2.01 -15.01 0.90
CA THR A 168 -3.04 -14.03 0.55
C THR A 168 -3.76 -13.48 1.78
N VAL A 169 -4.07 -14.32 2.76
CA VAL A 169 -4.76 -13.89 3.98
C VAL A 169 -3.81 -13.09 4.89
N MET A 170 -2.54 -13.47 4.96
CA MET A 170 -1.50 -12.69 5.65
C MET A 170 -1.33 -11.31 5.00
N LEU A 171 -1.38 -11.20 3.67
CA LEU A 171 -1.37 -9.91 2.97
C LEU A 171 -2.57 -9.04 3.36
N ALA A 172 -3.78 -9.61 3.42
CA ALA A 172 -4.96 -8.88 3.89
C ALA A 172 -4.81 -8.43 5.36
N CYS A 173 -4.23 -9.27 6.23
CA CYS A 173 -3.89 -8.87 7.60
C CYS A 173 -2.88 -7.74 7.64
N ALA A 174 -1.85 -7.79 6.78
CA ALA A 174 -0.82 -6.77 6.66
C ALA A 174 -1.40 -5.41 6.23
N HIS A 175 -2.36 -5.41 5.30
CA HIS A 175 -3.02 -4.19 4.84
C HIS A 175 -3.97 -3.60 5.89
N SER A 176 -4.76 -4.43 6.57
CA SER A 176 -5.67 -3.98 7.65
C SER A 176 -4.99 -3.76 9.01
N GLY A 177 -3.75 -4.21 9.17
CA GLY A 177 -3.08 -4.31 10.47
C GLY A 177 -3.78 -5.22 11.48
N ALA A 178 -4.56 -6.21 11.01
CA ALA A 178 -5.31 -7.17 11.84
C ALA A 178 -4.38 -8.21 12.50
N LEU A 179 -3.61 -7.77 13.50
CA LEU A 179 -2.54 -8.55 14.12
C LEU A 179 -3.03 -9.85 14.75
N GLN A 180 -4.17 -9.83 15.45
CA GLN A 180 -4.65 -11.03 16.15
C GLN A 180 -5.09 -12.10 15.15
N PHE A 181 -5.77 -11.69 14.08
CA PHE A 181 -6.13 -12.59 13.00
C PHE A 181 -4.90 -13.14 12.28
N GLY A 182 -3.93 -12.26 11.98
CA GLY A 182 -2.65 -12.66 11.37
C GLY A 182 -1.88 -13.69 12.19
N LYS A 183 -1.86 -13.56 13.53
CA LYS A 183 -1.28 -14.57 14.44
C LYS A 183 -2.00 -15.92 14.36
N CYS A 184 -3.34 -15.92 14.35
CA CYS A 184 -4.12 -17.14 14.20
C CYS A 184 -3.83 -17.84 12.85
N VAL A 185 -3.77 -17.06 11.77
CA VAL A 185 -3.47 -17.56 10.41
C VAL A 185 -2.04 -18.12 10.33
N HIS A 186 -1.06 -17.44 10.93
CA HIS A 186 0.32 -17.93 10.99
C HIS A 186 0.44 -19.24 11.78
N ASN A 187 -0.18 -19.31 12.96
CA ASN A 187 -0.21 -20.53 13.75
C ASN A 187 -0.90 -21.69 12.99
N HIS A 188 -1.96 -21.38 12.24
CA HIS A 188 -2.62 -22.38 11.40
C HIS A 188 -1.69 -22.88 10.27
N ALA A 189 -0.91 -21.99 9.65
CA ALA A 189 0.07 -22.39 8.63
C ALA A 189 1.13 -23.33 9.22
N ILE A 190 1.65 -23.03 10.42
CA ILE A 190 2.59 -23.90 11.16
C ILE A 190 1.96 -25.27 11.41
N ARG A 191 0.74 -25.31 11.98
CA ARG A 191 0.00 -26.57 12.23
C ARG A 191 -0.34 -27.35 10.96
N SER A 192 -0.35 -26.69 9.81
CA SER A 192 -0.55 -27.32 8.50
C SER A 192 0.74 -27.87 7.88
N GLY A 193 1.87 -27.83 8.61
CA GLY A 193 3.18 -28.31 8.16
C GLY A 193 3.90 -27.35 7.22
N LEU A 194 3.53 -26.06 7.20
CA LEU A 194 4.13 -25.05 6.32
C LEU A 194 5.16 -24.16 7.05
N GLU A 195 5.64 -24.58 8.22
CA GLU A 195 6.58 -23.84 9.08
C GLU A 195 7.98 -23.60 8.48
N VAL A 196 8.35 -24.33 7.43
CA VAL A 196 9.62 -24.14 6.69
C VAL A 196 9.38 -23.61 5.27
N ASN A 197 8.15 -23.21 4.96
CA ASN A 197 7.82 -22.75 3.62
C ASN A 197 8.23 -21.29 3.44
N LEU A 198 9.26 -21.07 2.61
CA LEU A 198 9.82 -19.76 2.31
C LEU A 198 8.77 -18.68 1.93
N HIS A 199 7.70 -19.06 1.21
CA HIS A 199 6.66 -18.10 0.80
C HIS A 199 5.73 -17.71 1.96
N VAL A 200 5.39 -18.68 2.82
CA VAL A 200 4.59 -18.44 4.03
C VAL A 200 5.40 -17.62 5.03
N ASP A 201 6.67 -17.97 5.27
CA ASP A 201 7.53 -17.26 6.21
C ASP A 201 7.78 -15.82 5.75
N THR A 202 8.02 -15.60 4.45
CA THR A 202 8.16 -14.25 3.89
C THR A 202 6.88 -13.44 4.07
N ALA A 203 5.70 -14.05 3.84
CA ALA A 203 4.42 -13.39 4.06
C ALA A 203 4.16 -13.11 5.56
N ALA A 204 4.60 -13.99 6.45
CA ALA A 204 4.51 -13.79 7.89
C ALA A 204 5.42 -12.64 8.36
N VAL A 205 6.65 -12.53 7.84
CA VAL A 205 7.55 -11.40 8.10
C VAL A 205 6.90 -10.09 7.66
N ASP A 206 6.42 -9.99 6.41
CA ASP A 206 5.74 -8.78 5.91
C ASP A 206 4.49 -8.43 6.74
N MET A 207 3.69 -9.43 7.09
CA MET A 207 2.51 -9.26 7.93
C MET A 207 2.86 -8.73 9.32
N TYR A 208 3.85 -9.31 10.01
CA TYR A 208 4.23 -8.81 11.33
C TYR A 208 4.81 -7.40 11.28
N CYS A 209 5.60 -7.06 10.27
CA CYS A 209 6.07 -5.69 10.05
C CYS A 209 4.88 -4.74 9.88
N LYS A 210 4.00 -4.99 8.91
CA LYS A 210 2.84 -4.12 8.62
C LYS A 210 1.71 -4.17 9.66
N CYS A 211 1.78 -5.10 10.62
CA CYS A 211 0.94 -5.15 11.81
C CYS A 211 1.62 -4.56 13.05
N GLY A 212 2.71 -3.80 12.92
CA GLY A 212 3.29 -3.07 14.03
C GLY A 212 4.15 -3.92 14.97
N ARG A 213 4.64 -5.09 14.54
CA ARG A 213 5.41 -6.05 15.35
C ARG A 213 6.71 -6.47 14.67
N VAL A 214 7.53 -5.49 14.30
CA VAL A 214 8.84 -5.69 13.64
C VAL A 214 9.77 -6.64 14.42
N ASP A 215 9.77 -6.61 15.77
CA ASP A 215 10.58 -7.54 16.56
C ASP A 215 10.10 -8.99 16.45
N THR A 216 8.79 -9.20 16.26
CA THR A 216 8.26 -10.54 15.96
C THR A 216 8.62 -10.97 14.55
N ALA A 217 8.55 -10.06 13.58
CA ALA A 217 8.97 -10.31 12.21
C ALA A 217 10.45 -10.73 12.15
N LYS A 218 11.32 -10.03 12.89
CA LYS A 218 12.75 -10.35 13.00
C LYS A 218 12.99 -11.74 13.59
N LYS A 219 12.22 -12.14 14.61
CA LYS A 219 12.28 -13.52 15.14
C LYS A 219 11.94 -14.53 14.05
N VAL A 220 10.81 -14.37 13.36
CA VAL A 220 10.42 -15.27 12.25
C VAL A 220 11.53 -15.32 11.20
N PHE A 221 12.02 -14.16 10.78
CA PHE A 221 13.08 -14.02 9.80
C PHE A 221 14.35 -14.78 10.19
N HIS A 222 14.85 -14.64 11.42
CA HIS A 222 16.04 -15.37 11.87
C HIS A 222 15.82 -16.89 11.93
N HIS A 223 14.60 -17.37 12.22
CA HIS A 223 14.28 -18.80 12.23
C HIS A 223 14.11 -19.41 10.82
N MET A 224 14.00 -18.59 9.77
CA MET A 224 13.94 -19.09 8.39
C MET A 224 15.23 -19.82 8.01
N LYS A 225 15.11 -21.11 7.67
CA LYS A 225 16.24 -21.96 7.24
C LYS A 225 16.91 -21.45 5.97
N ASN A 226 16.10 -21.01 5.00
CA ASN A 226 16.53 -20.43 3.74
C ASN A 226 15.94 -19.03 3.60
N LYS A 227 16.70 -18.11 3.00
CA LYS A 227 16.26 -16.74 2.74
C LYS A 227 16.55 -16.38 1.30
N ASN A 228 15.56 -15.84 0.60
CA ASN A 228 15.71 -15.30 -0.74
C ASN A 228 15.67 -13.76 -0.71
N VAL A 229 15.92 -13.14 -1.87
CA VAL A 229 15.88 -11.67 -2.04
C VAL A 229 14.58 -11.07 -1.49
N LYS A 230 13.43 -11.72 -1.69
CA LYS A 230 12.13 -11.23 -1.19
C LYS A 230 12.07 -11.18 0.34
N SER A 231 12.53 -12.23 1.02
CA SER A 231 12.55 -12.29 2.49
C SER A 231 13.49 -11.25 3.11
N TRP A 232 14.68 -11.05 2.52
CA TRP A 232 15.62 -10.00 2.95
C TRP A 232 15.02 -8.61 2.74
N THR A 233 14.48 -8.36 1.54
CA THR A 233 13.84 -7.08 1.20
C THR A 233 12.67 -6.76 2.14
N ALA A 234 11.83 -7.76 2.45
CA ALA A 234 10.71 -7.59 3.38
C ALA A 234 11.18 -7.17 4.79
N MET A 235 12.30 -7.74 5.28
CA MET A 235 12.86 -7.37 6.57
C MET A 235 13.50 -5.97 6.54
N ILE A 236 14.25 -5.62 5.48
CA ILE A 236 14.84 -4.27 5.30
C ILE A 236 13.73 -3.21 5.26
N ALA A 237 12.72 -3.41 4.43
CA ALA A 237 11.57 -2.51 4.32
C ALA A 237 10.80 -2.41 5.64
N GLY A 238 10.65 -3.54 6.35
CA GLY A 238 10.09 -3.60 7.70
C GLY A 238 10.86 -2.72 8.68
N CYS A 239 12.18 -2.87 8.79
CA CYS A 239 12.98 -1.99 9.66
C CYS A 239 12.83 -0.50 9.26
N GLY A 240 12.87 -0.19 7.97
CA GLY A 240 12.72 1.17 7.44
C GLY A 240 11.37 1.82 7.77
N MET A 241 10.25 1.11 7.58
CA MET A 241 8.92 1.62 7.91
C MET A 241 8.69 1.80 9.42
N HIS A 242 9.57 1.27 10.27
CA HIS A 242 9.55 1.42 11.71
C HIS A 242 10.53 2.48 12.25
N GLY A 243 11.18 3.24 11.35
CA GLY A 243 12.19 4.24 11.71
C GLY A 243 13.54 3.64 12.12
N ARG A 244 13.73 2.31 11.96
CA ARG A 244 14.95 1.59 12.36
C ARG A 244 15.96 1.52 11.21
N GLY A 245 16.30 2.67 10.63
CA GLY A 245 17.14 2.75 9.42
C GLY A 245 18.51 2.08 9.57
N ARG A 246 19.19 2.26 10.72
CA ARG A 246 20.48 1.60 10.97
C ARG A 246 20.36 0.07 11.03
N GLU A 247 19.27 -0.44 11.60
CA GLU A 247 18.99 -1.87 11.63
C GLU A 247 18.67 -2.39 10.21
N ALA A 248 17.97 -1.61 9.39
CA ALA A 248 17.73 -1.94 7.99
C ALA A 248 19.04 -2.09 7.20
N LEU A 249 20.00 -1.19 7.42
CA LEU A 249 21.33 -1.27 6.80
C LEU A 249 22.13 -2.48 7.30
N GLN A 250 22.04 -2.83 8.58
CA GLN A 250 22.66 -4.06 9.11
C GLN A 250 22.12 -5.31 8.39
N VAL A 251 20.79 -5.41 8.26
CA VAL A 251 20.14 -6.51 7.53
C VAL A 251 20.56 -6.54 6.06
N PHE A 252 20.72 -5.38 5.42
CA PHE A 252 21.22 -5.28 4.04
C PHE A 252 22.67 -5.76 3.90
N HIS A 253 23.55 -5.40 4.83
CA HIS A 253 24.91 -5.92 4.85
C HIS A 253 24.96 -7.44 5.09
N GLU A 254 24.10 -7.98 5.96
CA GLU A 254 23.95 -9.42 6.15
C GLU A 254 23.47 -10.13 4.87
N MET A 255 22.53 -9.53 4.14
CA MET A 255 22.07 -10.05 2.84
C MET A 255 23.24 -10.19 1.86
N ARG A 256 24.05 -9.14 1.70
CA ARG A 256 25.24 -9.14 0.82
C ARG A 256 26.23 -10.24 1.18
N ARG A 257 26.48 -10.45 2.48
CA ARG A 257 27.37 -11.52 2.95
C ARG A 257 26.79 -12.93 2.77
N SER A 258 25.46 -13.04 2.68
CA SER A 258 24.76 -14.33 2.61
C SER A 258 24.61 -14.86 1.19
N GLY A 259 24.91 -14.05 0.15
CA GLY A 259 24.91 -14.45 -1.25
C GLY A 259 23.75 -13.95 -2.13
N PRO A 260 22.49 -13.77 -1.67
CA PRO A 260 21.44 -13.20 -2.49
C PRO A 260 21.79 -11.78 -2.95
N SER A 261 21.90 -11.58 -4.27
CA SER A 261 22.20 -10.27 -4.85
C SER A 261 21.02 -9.30 -4.65
N PRO A 262 21.27 -8.08 -4.14
CA PRO A 262 20.29 -7.00 -4.11
C PRO A 262 19.71 -6.73 -5.49
N ASN A 263 18.41 -6.48 -5.56
CA ASN A 263 17.74 -6.10 -6.79
C ASN A 263 17.11 -4.70 -6.68
N TYR A 264 16.44 -4.27 -7.75
CA TYR A 264 15.70 -3.01 -7.83
C TYR A 264 14.87 -2.73 -6.56
N VAL A 265 14.05 -3.69 -6.12
CA VAL A 265 13.17 -3.51 -4.96
C VAL A 265 13.96 -3.46 -3.65
N THR A 266 15.11 -4.13 -3.58
CA THR A 266 15.98 -4.09 -2.41
C THR A 266 16.54 -2.67 -2.19
N PHE A 267 17.00 -2.01 -3.24
CA PHE A 267 17.51 -0.64 -3.13
C PHE A 267 16.41 0.38 -2.82
N VAL A 268 15.20 0.22 -3.36
CA VAL A 268 14.05 1.03 -2.91
C VAL A 268 13.86 0.89 -1.38
N ALA A 269 13.92 -0.33 -0.85
CA ALA A 269 13.77 -0.56 0.59
C ALA A 269 14.91 0.06 1.42
N VAL A 270 16.16 -0.01 0.95
CA VAL A 270 17.33 0.61 1.59
C VAL A 270 17.20 2.13 1.61
N LEU A 271 16.91 2.75 0.47
CA LEU A 271 16.78 4.21 0.35
C LEU A 271 15.58 4.73 1.15
N ALA A 272 14.45 4.02 1.15
CA ALA A 272 13.31 4.35 1.99
C ALA A 272 13.66 4.28 3.49
N ALA A 273 14.46 3.29 3.91
CA ALA A 273 14.93 3.19 5.28
C ALA A 273 15.88 4.35 5.65
N CYS A 274 16.77 4.76 4.75
CA CYS A 274 17.60 5.95 4.92
C CYS A 274 16.73 7.21 5.02
N SER A 275 15.73 7.36 4.14
CA SER A 275 14.77 8.46 4.16
C SER A 275 14.08 8.56 5.51
N HIS A 276 13.46 7.48 5.99
CA HIS A 276 12.69 7.50 7.24
C HIS A 276 13.53 7.72 8.50
N ALA A 277 14.83 7.46 8.45
CA ALA A 277 15.77 7.63 9.56
C ALA A 277 16.69 8.85 9.42
N GLY A 278 16.54 9.66 8.36
CA GLY A 278 17.37 10.84 8.11
C GLY A 278 18.85 10.52 7.85
N LEU A 279 19.16 9.34 7.32
CA LEU A 279 20.54 8.90 7.03
C LEU A 279 20.97 9.42 5.65
N VAL A 280 21.18 10.75 5.54
CA VAL A 280 21.46 11.44 4.27
C VAL A 280 22.68 10.87 3.55
N GLU A 281 23.81 10.77 4.24
CA GLU A 281 25.06 10.30 3.63
C GLU A 281 24.99 8.84 3.19
N GLU A 282 24.36 7.98 3.98
CA GLU A 282 24.13 6.58 3.59
C GLU A 282 23.20 6.50 2.38
N GLY A 283 22.14 7.31 2.33
CA GLY A 283 21.24 7.38 1.18
C GLY A 283 21.96 7.80 -0.10
N ARG A 284 22.82 8.82 -0.04
CA ARG A 284 23.66 9.23 -1.19
C ARG A 284 24.58 8.10 -1.62
N HIS A 285 25.32 7.52 -0.67
CA HIS A 285 26.25 6.43 -0.94
C HIS A 285 25.58 5.25 -1.65
N TRP A 286 24.46 4.74 -1.12
CA TRP A 286 23.79 3.58 -1.72
C TRP A 286 23.10 3.90 -3.04
N PHE A 287 22.65 5.14 -3.25
CA PHE A 287 22.09 5.58 -4.54
C PHE A 287 23.16 5.67 -5.63
N GLU A 288 24.37 6.09 -5.31
CA GLU A 288 25.50 6.07 -6.24
C GLU A 288 26.00 4.64 -6.46
N ALA A 289 26.18 3.87 -5.39
CA ALA A 289 26.64 2.48 -5.45
C ALA A 289 25.74 1.61 -6.34
N MET A 290 24.41 1.72 -6.22
CA MET A 290 23.50 0.94 -7.07
C MET A 290 23.69 1.18 -8.56
N ARG A 291 24.12 2.40 -8.94
CA ARG A 291 24.32 2.83 -10.33
C ARG A 291 25.70 2.49 -10.85
N GLU A 292 26.73 2.61 -10.01
CA GLU A 292 28.13 2.65 -10.43
C GLU A 292 28.90 1.36 -10.11
N GLU A 293 28.52 0.63 -9.06
CA GLU A 293 29.18 -0.63 -8.73
C GLU A 293 28.76 -1.72 -9.74
N GLU A 294 29.75 -2.34 -10.39
CA GLU A 294 29.54 -3.45 -11.32
C GLU A 294 28.80 -4.63 -10.68
N GLU A 295 28.92 -4.81 -9.35
CA GLU A 295 28.19 -5.84 -8.59
C GLU A 295 26.66 -5.68 -8.71
N PHE A 296 26.17 -4.44 -8.84
CA PHE A 296 24.75 -4.13 -8.87
C PHE A 296 24.28 -3.74 -10.28
N ASN A 297 24.89 -2.70 -10.85
CA ASN A 297 24.54 -2.11 -12.15
C ASN A 297 23.01 -1.96 -12.35
N ILE A 298 22.33 -1.37 -11.37
CA ILE A 298 20.87 -1.20 -11.35
C ILE A 298 20.54 0.25 -11.70
N PRO A 299 19.91 0.51 -12.86
CA PRO A 299 19.50 1.86 -13.21
C PRO A 299 18.39 2.34 -12.26
N PRO A 300 18.47 3.57 -11.71
CA PRO A 300 17.45 4.10 -10.83
C PRO A 300 16.17 4.39 -11.63
N GLY A 301 15.04 3.93 -11.10
CA GLY A 301 13.71 4.32 -11.58
C GLY A 301 12.98 5.24 -10.60
N VAL A 302 11.72 5.55 -10.92
CA VAL A 302 10.91 6.58 -10.24
C VAL A 302 10.86 6.38 -8.73
N GLU A 303 10.76 5.14 -8.25
CA GLU A 303 10.69 4.81 -6.82
C GLU A 303 11.99 5.13 -6.07
N HIS A 304 13.16 4.96 -6.71
CA HIS A 304 14.46 5.29 -6.13
C HIS A 304 14.61 6.81 -5.99
N TYR A 305 14.28 7.55 -7.05
CA TYR A 305 14.25 9.01 -7.03
C TYR A 305 13.26 9.54 -6.00
N GLY A 306 12.08 8.93 -5.88
CA GLY A 306 11.10 9.25 -4.84
C GLY A 306 11.68 9.15 -3.42
N CYS A 307 12.41 8.08 -3.12
CA CYS A 307 13.06 7.92 -1.82
C CYS A 307 14.15 8.98 -1.57
N MET A 308 14.98 9.29 -2.58
CA MET A 308 16.03 10.31 -2.47
C MET A 308 15.47 11.72 -2.31
N VAL A 309 14.42 12.05 -3.06
CA VAL A 309 13.73 13.34 -2.98
C VAL A 309 13.09 13.52 -1.61
N ASP A 310 12.47 12.47 -1.06
CA ASP A 310 11.91 12.49 0.28
C ASP A 310 13.00 12.69 1.36
N LEU A 311 14.12 11.96 1.25
CA LEU A 311 15.27 12.07 2.15
C LEU A 311 15.89 13.48 2.14
N LEU A 312 16.24 13.99 0.96
CA LEU A 312 16.87 15.29 0.77
C LEU A 312 15.91 16.44 1.11
N GLY A 313 14.64 16.30 0.71
CA GLY A 313 13.58 17.29 0.98
C GLY A 313 13.33 17.47 2.47
N ARG A 314 13.19 16.37 3.23
CA ARG A 314 13.02 16.44 4.70
C ARG A 314 14.25 17.03 5.39
N SER A 315 15.44 16.74 4.88
CA SER A 315 16.72 17.24 5.41
C SER A 315 17.03 18.70 5.03
N GLY A 316 16.18 19.37 4.25
CA GLY A 316 16.36 20.77 3.85
C GLY A 316 17.18 20.99 2.58
N HIS A 317 17.67 19.92 1.94
CA HIS A 317 18.41 19.96 0.68
C HIS A 317 17.48 20.04 -0.54
N ILE A 318 16.48 20.93 -0.51
CA ILE A 318 15.42 21.02 -1.55
C ILE A 318 16.00 21.30 -2.95
N SER A 319 17.00 22.17 -3.03
CA SER A 319 17.66 22.49 -4.30
C SER A 319 18.39 21.28 -4.90
N GLU A 320 19.04 20.47 -4.06
CA GLU A 320 19.69 19.22 -4.46
C GLU A 320 18.63 18.20 -4.95
N ALA A 321 17.56 18.02 -4.17
CA ALA A 321 16.44 17.15 -4.53
C ALA A 321 15.84 17.55 -5.88
N TYR A 322 15.64 18.85 -6.12
CA TYR A 322 15.10 19.33 -7.39
C TYR A 322 16.07 19.13 -8.56
N ASN A 323 17.38 19.31 -8.35
CA ASN A 323 18.38 19.02 -9.37
C ASN A 323 18.44 17.53 -9.70
N LEU A 324 18.29 16.65 -8.71
CA LEU A 324 18.21 15.21 -8.92
C LEU A 324 17.01 14.83 -9.81
N VAL A 325 15.84 15.45 -9.57
CA VAL A 325 14.64 15.24 -10.41
C VAL A 325 14.87 15.66 -11.88
N LYS A 326 15.65 16.73 -12.12
CA LYS A 326 15.99 17.16 -13.50
C LYS A 326 16.89 16.17 -14.23
N GLN A 327 17.62 15.32 -13.50
CA GLN A 327 18.52 14.32 -14.07
C GLN A 327 17.81 12.97 -14.35
N MET A 328 16.53 12.85 -14.00
CA MET A 328 15.77 11.63 -14.24
C MET A 328 15.65 11.35 -15.74
N THR A 329 15.91 10.09 -16.12
CA THR A 329 15.68 9.60 -17.48
C THR A 329 14.20 9.31 -17.75
N THR A 330 13.44 9.04 -16.70
CA THR A 330 11.99 8.82 -16.72
C THR A 330 11.23 10.08 -16.28
N SER A 331 9.98 10.25 -16.73
CA SER A 331 9.15 11.37 -16.27
C SER A 331 8.90 11.27 -14.76
N PRO A 332 9.10 12.34 -13.98
CA PRO A 332 8.76 12.35 -12.56
C PRO A 332 7.23 12.25 -12.38
N ASP A 333 6.80 11.43 -11.43
CA ASP A 333 5.40 11.19 -11.13
C ASP A 333 4.83 12.18 -10.08
N SER A 334 3.54 12.06 -9.76
CA SER A 334 2.88 12.92 -8.79
C SER A 334 3.42 12.73 -7.36
N VAL A 335 3.99 11.56 -7.04
CA VAL A 335 4.56 11.27 -5.72
C VAL A 335 5.82 12.09 -5.49
N ILE A 336 6.75 12.13 -6.47
CA ILE A 336 7.99 12.93 -6.40
C ILE A 336 7.68 14.41 -6.20
N TRP A 337 6.78 14.97 -7.02
CA TRP A 337 6.43 16.38 -6.91
C TRP A 337 5.71 16.69 -5.58
N SER A 338 4.88 15.77 -5.08
CA SER A 338 4.21 15.92 -3.78
C SER A 338 5.20 15.90 -2.61
N ALA A 339 6.26 15.09 -2.69
CA ALA A 339 7.33 15.07 -1.70
C ALA A 339 8.10 16.40 -1.69
N LEU A 340 8.47 16.93 -2.85
CA LEU A 340 9.11 18.25 -2.97
C LEU A 340 8.21 19.38 -2.46
N LEU A 341 6.92 19.38 -2.80
CA LEU A 341 5.96 20.37 -2.30
C LEU A 341 5.83 20.30 -0.78
N SER A 342 5.79 19.09 -0.21
CA SER A 342 5.73 18.88 1.23
C SER A 342 7.01 19.38 1.92
N ALA A 343 8.18 19.17 1.32
CA ALA A 343 9.46 19.70 1.82
C ALA A 343 9.48 21.23 1.81
N CYS A 344 8.96 21.87 0.75
CA CYS A 344 8.81 23.33 0.69
C CYS A 344 7.94 23.88 1.83
N ARG A 345 6.93 23.15 2.27
CA ARG A 345 6.14 23.52 3.47
C ARG A 345 6.99 23.50 4.72
N VAL A 346 7.64 22.36 5.00
CA VAL A 346 8.48 22.18 6.21
C VAL A 346 9.57 23.24 6.31
N HIS A 347 10.21 23.58 5.19
CA HIS A 347 11.31 24.56 5.14
C HIS A 347 10.87 25.97 4.69
N LYS A 348 9.56 26.24 4.66
CA LYS A 348 8.97 27.55 4.35
C LYS A 348 9.42 28.17 3.03
N ASN A 349 9.68 27.35 2.01
CA ASN A 349 10.09 27.80 0.68
C ASN A 349 8.88 28.00 -0.25
N VAL A 350 8.32 29.21 -0.24
CA VAL A 350 7.09 29.52 -1.02
C VAL A 350 7.35 29.49 -2.53
N GLU A 351 8.48 29.99 -3.00
CA GLU A 351 8.78 30.13 -4.43
C GLU A 351 8.84 28.76 -5.14
N LEU A 352 9.63 27.83 -4.60
CA LEU A 352 9.69 26.47 -5.14
C LEU A 352 8.35 25.73 -4.91
N GLY A 353 7.65 26.01 -3.81
CA GLY A 353 6.32 25.46 -3.55
C GLY A 353 5.32 25.79 -4.66
N GLU A 354 5.30 27.04 -5.15
CA GLU A 354 4.45 27.44 -6.29
C GLU A 354 4.81 26.71 -7.58
N VAL A 355 6.12 26.57 -7.86
CA VAL A 355 6.62 25.84 -9.04
C VAL A 355 6.18 24.38 -9.02
N PHE A 356 6.36 23.69 -7.89
CA PHE A 356 6.01 22.27 -7.77
C PHE A 356 4.50 22.04 -7.77
N ALA A 357 3.72 22.93 -7.14
CA ALA A 357 2.27 22.87 -7.21
C ALA A 357 1.75 23.02 -8.65
N LYS A 358 2.36 23.90 -9.45
CA LYS A 358 2.01 24.04 -10.88
C LYS A 358 2.24 22.74 -11.65
N LYS A 359 3.38 22.07 -11.43
CA LYS A 359 3.67 20.75 -12.03
C LYS A 359 2.66 19.69 -11.62
N LEU A 360 2.27 19.66 -10.35
CA LEU A 360 1.23 18.75 -9.87
C LEU A 360 -0.14 19.03 -10.47
N PHE A 361 -0.50 20.30 -10.70
CA PHE A 361 -1.77 20.62 -11.36
C PHE A 361 -1.80 20.23 -12.84
N GLU A 362 -0.66 20.14 -13.51
CA GLU A 362 -0.53 19.61 -14.88
C GLU A 362 -0.76 18.09 -14.91
N LEU A 363 -0.29 17.36 -13.89
CA LEU A 363 -0.42 15.89 -13.79
C LEU A 363 -1.77 15.44 -13.23
N GLU A 364 -2.22 16.08 -12.13
CA GLU A 364 -3.41 15.68 -11.39
C GLU A 364 -4.28 16.90 -11.02
N PRO A 365 -5.01 17.50 -11.98
CA PRO A 365 -5.77 18.74 -11.79
C PRO A 365 -6.87 18.67 -10.71
N ARG A 366 -7.23 17.46 -10.29
CA ARG A 366 -8.29 17.15 -9.32
C ARG A 366 -7.76 16.70 -7.96
N ASN A 367 -6.44 16.57 -7.78
CA ASN A 367 -5.87 16.16 -6.50
C ASN A 367 -5.99 17.30 -5.47
N VAL A 368 -6.85 17.10 -4.47
CA VAL A 368 -7.15 18.11 -3.44
C VAL A 368 -5.97 18.34 -2.50
N GLY A 369 -5.15 17.31 -2.29
CA GLY A 369 -3.98 17.37 -1.41
C GLY A 369 -2.98 18.45 -1.84
N VAL A 370 -2.84 18.67 -3.15
CA VAL A 370 -1.96 19.71 -3.72
C VAL A 370 -2.46 21.10 -3.33
N TYR A 371 -3.76 21.37 -3.49
CA TYR A 371 -4.38 22.65 -3.12
C TYR A 371 -4.30 22.89 -1.61
N VAL A 372 -4.53 21.86 -0.79
CA VAL A 372 -4.43 21.96 0.67
C VAL A 372 -3.00 22.27 1.09
N THR A 373 -2.01 21.56 0.54
CA THR A 373 -0.59 21.77 0.88
C THR A 373 -0.13 23.16 0.47
N LEU A 374 -0.47 23.62 -0.73
CA LEU A 374 -0.14 24.98 -1.19
C LEU A 374 -0.83 26.06 -0.35
N SER A 375 -2.10 25.86 0.02
CA SER A 375 -2.81 26.76 0.94
C SER A 375 -2.11 26.84 2.30
N ASN A 376 -1.62 25.72 2.82
CA ASN A 376 -0.89 25.68 4.09
C ASN A 376 0.48 26.38 3.97
N ILE A 377 1.22 26.19 2.87
CA ILE A 377 2.47 26.93 2.59
C ILE A 377 2.22 28.44 2.62
N TYR A 378 1.13 28.92 2.01
CA TYR A 378 0.78 30.33 2.06
C TYR A 378 0.41 30.81 3.46
N ALA A 379 -0.39 30.03 4.20
CA ALA A 379 -0.80 30.38 5.56
C ALA A 379 0.40 30.47 6.51
N GLU A 380 1.30 29.48 6.49
CA GLU A 380 2.51 29.44 7.31
C GLU A 380 3.50 30.58 6.97
N ALA A 381 3.43 31.11 5.74
CA ALA A 381 4.19 32.28 5.30
C ALA A 381 3.46 33.62 5.51
N GLY A 382 2.28 33.62 6.15
CA GLY A 382 1.46 34.82 6.39
C GLY A 382 0.77 35.40 5.14
N LYS A 383 0.80 34.68 4.01
CA LYS A 383 0.16 35.08 2.74
C LYS A 383 -1.32 34.69 2.70
N TRP A 384 -2.12 35.19 3.65
CA TRP A 384 -3.52 34.79 3.87
C TRP A 384 -4.41 34.88 2.63
N ARG A 385 -4.31 35.98 1.86
CA ARG A 385 -5.09 36.18 0.63
C ARG A 385 -4.86 35.06 -0.42
N ASN A 386 -3.63 34.56 -0.54
CA ASN A 386 -3.30 33.46 -1.45
C ASN A 386 -3.85 32.13 -0.94
N SER A 387 -3.81 31.91 0.38
CA SER A 387 -4.40 30.74 1.03
C SER A 387 -5.92 30.68 0.82
N GLU A 388 -6.62 31.78 1.07
CA GLU A 388 -8.06 31.89 0.87
C GLU A 388 -8.45 31.67 -0.60
N ARG A 389 -7.72 32.28 -1.54
CA ARG A 389 -7.93 32.07 -2.98
C ARG A 389 -7.79 30.59 -3.35
N THR A 390 -6.77 29.92 -2.82
CA THR A 390 -6.55 28.49 -3.08
C THR A 390 -7.69 27.64 -2.51
N ARG A 391 -8.18 27.96 -1.30
CA ARG A 391 -9.35 27.29 -0.69
C ARG A 391 -10.66 27.58 -1.42
N ALA A 392 -10.82 28.77 -1.98
CA ALA A 392 -11.96 29.10 -2.82
C ALA A 392 -11.99 28.20 -4.06
N ILE A 393 -10.84 27.93 -4.71
CA ILE A 393 -10.76 27.02 -5.86
C ILE A 393 -11.24 25.61 -5.49
N ILE A 394 -10.88 25.09 -4.32
CA ILE A 394 -11.35 23.77 -3.84
C ILE A 394 -12.89 23.73 -3.80
N ARG A 395 -13.50 24.78 -3.25
CA ARG A 395 -14.98 24.91 -3.16
C ARG A 395 -15.62 25.06 -4.53
N THR A 396 -15.11 25.95 -5.38
CA THR A 396 -15.64 26.20 -6.72
C THR A 396 -15.54 24.98 -7.63
N LYS A 397 -14.44 24.22 -7.55
CA LYS A 397 -14.24 22.97 -8.31
C LYS A 397 -14.96 21.76 -7.70
N LYS A 398 -15.63 21.92 -6.54
CA LYS A 398 -16.29 20.84 -5.79
C LYS A 398 -15.40 19.62 -5.58
N LEU A 399 -14.14 19.85 -5.22
CA LEU A 399 -13.20 18.77 -5.02
C LEU A 399 -13.44 18.10 -3.65
N GLU A 400 -13.51 16.77 -3.64
CA GLU A 400 -13.78 16.00 -2.44
C GLU A 400 -12.51 15.75 -1.63
N LYS A 401 -12.55 16.09 -0.34
CA LYS A 401 -11.46 15.78 0.59
C LYS A 401 -11.62 14.36 1.13
N THR A 402 -10.55 13.58 1.09
CA THR A 402 -10.50 12.30 1.80
C THR A 402 -10.62 12.56 3.30
N PRO A 403 -11.63 12.00 3.99
CA PRO A 403 -11.76 12.21 5.42
C PRO A 403 -10.67 11.45 6.18
N GLY A 404 -10.10 12.08 7.20
CA GLY A 404 -9.19 11.43 8.12
C GLY A 404 -9.93 10.56 9.13
N TYR A 405 -9.50 9.31 9.30
CA TYR A 405 -10.05 8.38 10.28
C TYR A 405 -8.96 7.54 10.92
N SER A 406 -9.17 7.17 12.17
CA SER A 406 -8.30 6.29 12.93
C SER A 406 -9.02 5.01 13.33
N MET A 407 -8.30 3.90 13.38
CA MET A 407 -8.86 2.58 13.67
C MET A 407 -8.12 1.90 14.81
N VAL A 408 -8.86 1.17 15.65
CA VAL A 408 -8.33 0.32 16.73
C VAL A 408 -8.98 -1.05 16.67
N GLU A 409 -8.17 -2.11 16.78
CA GLU A 409 -8.67 -3.49 16.91
C GLU A 409 -8.83 -3.84 18.41
N LEU A 410 -10.06 -4.11 18.84
CA LEU A 410 -10.37 -4.58 20.18
C LEU A 410 -11.13 -5.90 20.11
N LYS A 411 -10.56 -6.96 20.70
CA LYS A 411 -11.18 -8.32 20.74
C LYS A 411 -11.62 -8.81 19.34
N GLY A 412 -10.82 -8.56 18.31
CA GLY A 412 -11.11 -8.97 16.92
C GLY A 412 -12.15 -8.13 16.18
N ARG A 413 -12.57 -6.99 16.76
CA ARG A 413 -13.47 -6.02 16.11
C ARG A 413 -12.72 -4.71 15.87
N ILE A 414 -12.83 -4.19 14.67
CA ILE A 414 -12.26 -2.89 14.29
C ILE A 414 -13.25 -1.79 14.67
N GLN A 415 -12.79 -0.83 15.47
CA GLN A 415 -13.52 0.40 15.80
C GLN A 415 -12.92 1.55 15.00
N VAL A 416 -13.77 2.38 14.39
CA VAL A 416 -13.37 3.48 13.51
C VAL A 416 -13.81 4.79 14.15
N PHE A 417 -12.88 5.75 14.20
CA PHE A 417 -13.09 7.09 14.74
C PHE A 417 -12.83 8.14 13.66
N MET A 418 -13.75 9.08 13.54
CA MET A 418 -13.61 10.30 12.73
C MET A 418 -13.29 11.51 13.62
N ILE A 419 -12.98 12.66 13.03
CA ILE A 419 -12.94 13.92 13.78
C ILE A 419 -14.33 14.20 14.38
N GLU A 420 -14.36 14.63 15.65
CA GLU A 420 -15.61 14.91 16.37
C GLU A 420 -16.62 13.75 16.40
N ASP A 421 -16.15 12.51 16.34
CA ASP A 421 -17.08 11.37 16.26
C ASP A 421 -17.89 11.22 17.55
N ARG A 422 -19.22 11.38 17.43
CA ARG A 422 -20.21 11.14 18.48
C ARG A 422 -21.09 9.93 18.20
N ARG A 423 -20.84 9.20 17.11
CA ARG A 423 -21.62 8.01 16.74
C ARG A 423 -21.22 6.78 17.56
N HIS A 424 -20.06 6.82 18.20
CA HIS A 424 -19.57 5.72 19.03
C HIS A 424 -20.40 5.60 20.32
N PRO A 425 -20.82 4.40 20.74
CA PRO A 425 -21.65 4.22 21.95
C PRO A 425 -21.01 4.78 23.23
N GLN A 426 -19.68 4.70 23.35
CA GLN A 426 -18.91 5.21 24.50
C GLN A 426 -18.37 6.65 24.31
N HIS A 427 -18.95 7.47 23.42
CA HIS A 427 -18.39 8.80 23.14
C HIS A 427 -18.33 9.68 24.40
N GLU A 428 -19.34 9.67 25.28
CA GLU A 428 -19.30 10.47 26.52
C GLU A 428 -18.10 10.11 27.40
N GLU A 429 -17.89 8.81 27.65
CA GLU A 429 -16.73 8.30 28.42
C GLU A 429 -15.39 8.71 27.79
N ILE A 430 -15.28 8.59 26.46
CA ILE A 430 -14.06 8.95 25.71
C ILE A 430 -13.75 10.45 25.89
N TYR A 431 -14.74 11.32 25.72
CA TYR A 431 -14.53 12.77 25.81
C TYR A 431 -14.21 13.20 27.24
N THR A 432 -14.91 12.66 28.25
CA THR A 432 -14.60 12.94 29.66
C THR A 432 -13.18 12.51 30.04
N TYR A 433 -12.76 11.31 29.61
CA TYR A 433 -11.39 10.85 29.88
C TYR A 433 -10.35 11.70 29.16
N LEU A 434 -10.61 12.07 27.90
CA LEU A 434 -9.73 12.91 27.11
C LEU A 434 -9.54 14.30 27.74
N GLU A 435 -10.58 14.90 28.31
CA GLU A 435 -10.47 16.16 29.06
C GLU A 435 -9.59 16.02 30.31
N SER A 436 -9.81 14.95 31.10
CA SER A 436 -9.00 14.65 32.28
C SER A 436 -7.53 14.44 31.91
N LEU A 437 -7.28 13.69 30.83
CA LEU A 437 -5.95 13.39 30.33
C LEU A 437 -5.24 14.64 29.80
N THR A 438 -5.96 15.50 29.08
CA THR A 438 -5.45 16.78 28.59
C THR A 438 -5.00 17.69 29.73
N LYS A 439 -5.75 17.75 30.85
CA LYS A 439 -5.34 18.51 32.04
C LYS A 439 -4.04 17.96 32.64
N LYS A 440 -3.90 16.63 32.77
CA LYS A 440 -2.66 15.99 33.26
C LYS A 440 -1.47 16.29 32.35
N MET A 441 -1.67 16.24 31.04
CA MET A 441 -0.64 16.57 30.05
C MET A 441 -0.20 18.03 30.14
N MET A 442 -1.13 18.98 30.25
CA MET A 442 -0.80 20.41 30.41
C MET A 442 0.05 20.65 31.66
N MET A 443 -0.29 20.00 32.79
CA MET A 443 0.54 20.05 34.00
C MET A 443 1.94 19.45 33.79
N ALA A 444 2.09 18.51 32.88
CA ALA A 444 3.37 17.91 32.50
C ALA A 444 4.14 18.74 31.43
N GLY A 445 3.58 19.85 30.94
CA GLY A 445 4.22 20.74 29.96
C GLY A 445 3.77 20.56 28.51
N TYR A 446 2.67 19.86 28.24
CA TYR A 446 2.08 19.80 26.90
C TYR A 446 1.43 21.13 26.53
N ILE A 447 1.80 21.65 25.36
CA ILE A 447 1.22 22.86 24.76
C ILE A 447 0.64 22.45 23.40
N PRO A 448 -0.67 22.67 23.14
CA PRO A 448 -1.26 22.40 21.84
C PRO A 448 -0.58 23.19 20.72
N ASP A 449 -0.20 22.51 19.64
CA ASP A 449 0.41 23.15 18.48
C ASP A 449 -0.67 23.66 17.51
N THR A 450 -1.12 24.91 17.71
CA THR A 450 -2.18 25.53 16.90
C THR A 450 -1.76 25.76 15.43
N SER A 451 -0.46 25.71 15.11
CA SER A 451 0.01 25.75 13.72
C SER A 451 -0.44 24.53 12.91
N SER A 452 -0.74 23.41 13.59
CA SER A 452 -1.34 22.21 13.00
C SER A 452 -2.79 22.43 12.49
N VAL A 453 -3.42 23.57 12.81
CA VAL A 453 -4.71 24.02 12.26
C VAL A 453 -4.48 25.25 11.39
N PRO A 454 -4.25 25.09 10.07
CA PRO A 454 -3.87 26.20 9.19
C PRO A 454 -5.07 27.06 8.79
N HIS A 455 -6.02 27.31 9.69
CA HIS A 455 -7.21 28.11 9.46
C HIS A 455 -7.04 29.49 10.11
N ASP A 456 -7.53 30.53 9.43
CA ASP A 456 -7.59 31.88 10.00
C ASP A 456 -8.84 31.98 10.90
N ILE A 457 -8.74 31.31 12.05
CA ILE A 457 -9.73 31.29 13.13
C ILE A 457 -9.01 31.64 14.42
N ASP A 458 -9.75 32.01 15.46
CA ASP A 458 -9.14 32.34 16.74
C ASP A 458 -8.40 31.13 17.35
N GLU A 459 -7.39 31.40 18.18
CA GLU A 459 -6.54 30.37 18.77
C GLU A 459 -7.32 29.39 19.64
N GLU A 460 -8.40 29.82 20.29
CA GLU A 460 -9.26 28.95 21.11
C GLU A 460 -10.03 27.93 20.24
N GLU A 461 -10.51 28.36 19.07
CA GLU A 461 -11.16 27.47 18.09
C GLU A 461 -10.18 26.49 17.44
N LYS A 462 -8.93 26.89 17.20
CA LYS A 462 -7.86 25.97 16.77
C LYS A 462 -7.61 24.90 17.83
N GLU A 463 -7.47 25.30 19.10
CA GLU A 463 -7.29 24.36 20.20
C GLU A 463 -8.46 23.39 20.34
N ARG A 464 -9.71 23.87 20.22
CA ARG A 464 -10.90 23.00 20.24
C ARG A 464 -10.85 21.94 19.14
N THR A 465 -10.49 22.34 17.93
CA THR A 465 -10.37 21.42 16.79
C THR A 465 -9.29 20.35 17.02
N LEU A 466 -8.13 20.75 17.57
CA LEU A 466 -7.04 19.82 17.87
C LEU A 466 -7.39 18.77 18.92
N ARG A 467 -8.26 19.09 19.88
CA ARG A 467 -8.63 18.17 20.95
C ARG A 467 -9.31 16.91 20.40
N VAL A 468 -10.10 17.04 19.36
CA VAL A 468 -11.04 16.02 18.87
C VAL A 468 -10.57 15.27 17.63
N HIS A 469 -9.26 15.27 17.37
CA HIS A 469 -8.66 14.47 16.30
C HIS A 469 -8.91 12.97 16.51
N SER A 470 -9.18 12.27 15.40
CA SER A 470 -9.52 10.84 15.40
C SER A 470 -8.49 9.95 16.13
N GLU A 471 -7.21 10.33 16.06
CA GLU A 471 -6.08 9.63 16.67
C GLU A 471 -6.19 9.65 18.20
N LYS A 472 -6.54 10.81 18.76
CA LYS A 472 -6.73 11.00 20.20
C LYS A 472 -7.92 10.19 20.70
N LEU A 473 -9.05 10.25 19.97
CA LEU A 473 -10.25 9.46 20.29
C LEU A 473 -9.96 7.96 20.28
N ALA A 474 -9.26 7.48 19.24
CA ALA A 474 -8.86 6.09 19.11
C ALA A 474 -7.97 5.61 20.27
N VAL A 475 -6.94 6.38 20.64
CA VAL A 475 -6.05 6.02 21.75
C VAL A 475 -6.78 6.07 23.09
N VAL A 476 -7.61 7.08 23.34
CA VAL A 476 -8.38 7.16 24.60
C VAL A 476 -9.35 5.99 24.71
N PHE A 477 -10.08 5.66 23.63
CA PHE A 477 -10.93 4.47 23.60
C PHE A 477 -10.13 3.20 23.93
N ALA A 478 -8.93 3.04 23.37
CA ALA A 478 -8.06 1.92 23.66
C ALA A 478 -7.60 1.88 25.13
N ILE A 479 -7.25 3.04 25.72
CA ILE A 479 -6.84 3.14 27.12
C ILE A 479 -7.94 2.65 28.06
N ILE A 480 -9.18 3.11 27.83
CA ILE A 480 -10.36 2.79 28.64
C ILE A 480 -10.68 1.28 28.59
N ASN A 481 -10.55 0.67 27.41
CA ASN A 481 -11.08 -0.68 27.18
C ASN A 481 -10.03 -1.81 27.21
N MET A 482 -8.74 -1.49 27.25
CA MET A 482 -7.65 -2.47 27.27
C MET A 482 -7.02 -2.61 28.66
N ALA A 483 -6.58 -3.83 29.00
CA ALA A 483 -5.95 -4.13 30.29
C ALA A 483 -4.65 -3.33 30.48
N LEU A 484 -4.39 -2.83 31.70
CA LEU A 484 -3.23 -1.99 32.02
C LEU A 484 -1.92 -2.52 31.42
N ARG A 485 -1.06 -1.61 30.94
CA ARG A 485 0.25 -1.90 30.32
C ARG A 485 0.25 -2.69 29.01
N THR A 486 -0.91 -3.04 28.45
CA THR A 486 -0.96 -3.58 27.08
C THR A 486 -0.58 -2.51 26.06
N SER A 487 0.24 -2.87 25.08
CA SER A 487 0.59 -2.04 23.93
C SER A 487 -0.66 -1.69 23.10
N ILE A 488 -0.85 -0.42 22.79
CA ILE A 488 -1.97 0.11 22.01
C ILE A 488 -1.54 0.25 20.56
N GLN A 489 -2.39 -0.18 19.62
CA GLN A 489 -2.13 -0.03 18.19
C GLN A 489 -3.25 0.73 17.50
N VAL A 490 -2.89 1.80 16.80
CA VAL A 490 -3.80 2.64 16.02
C VAL A 490 -3.33 2.71 14.57
N ILE A 491 -4.26 2.66 13.63
CA ILE A 491 -3.99 2.86 12.22
C ILE A 491 -4.71 4.13 11.76
N LYS A 492 -3.96 5.06 11.19
CA LYS A 492 -4.44 6.30 10.59
C LYS A 492 -4.29 6.21 9.08
N ASN A 493 -5.34 6.58 8.35
CA ASN A 493 -5.32 6.58 6.88
C ASN A 493 -4.52 7.73 6.25
N LEU A 494 -4.27 8.79 7.02
CA LEU A 494 -3.47 9.96 6.65
C LEU A 494 -2.20 10.02 7.49
N ARG A 495 -1.33 10.98 7.19
CA ARG A 495 -0.20 11.32 8.04
C ARG A 495 -0.69 11.93 9.37
N ILE A 496 -0.09 11.52 10.49
CA ILE A 496 -0.39 12.11 11.81
C ILE A 496 0.03 13.60 11.82
N CYS A 497 -0.67 14.48 12.55
CA CYS A 497 -0.24 15.89 12.67
C CYS A 497 0.77 16.08 13.82
N GLY A 498 1.48 17.22 13.81
CA GLY A 498 2.51 17.56 14.81
C GLY A 498 1.97 17.48 16.24
N ASP A 499 0.82 18.10 16.47
CA ASP A 499 0.14 18.09 17.76
C ASP A 499 -0.23 16.67 18.24
N CYS A 500 -0.80 15.84 17.36
CA CYS A 500 -1.14 14.45 17.72
C CYS A 500 0.11 13.63 18.02
N HIS A 501 1.20 13.82 17.27
CA HIS A 501 2.47 13.14 17.56
C HIS A 501 3.00 13.51 18.96
N THR A 502 2.99 14.81 19.30
CA THR A 502 3.39 15.28 20.64
C THR A 502 2.45 14.75 21.72
N PHE A 503 1.14 14.78 21.49
CA PHE A 503 0.15 14.20 22.39
C PHE A 503 0.50 12.74 22.74
N MET A 504 0.79 11.90 21.74
CA MET A 504 1.09 10.48 21.98
C MET A 504 2.35 10.26 22.81
N LYS A 505 3.36 11.12 22.68
CA LYS A 505 4.53 11.09 23.57
C LYS A 505 4.11 11.28 25.01
N PHE A 506 3.37 12.35 25.32
CA PHE A 506 2.92 12.60 26.69
C PHE A 506 2.07 11.45 27.24
N ILE A 507 1.15 10.91 26.44
CA ILE A 507 0.33 9.77 26.88
C ILE A 507 1.17 8.55 27.18
N SER A 508 2.14 8.21 26.31
CA SER A 508 2.99 7.02 26.52
C SER A 508 3.72 7.06 27.86
N LYS A 509 4.10 8.27 28.31
CA LYS A 509 4.75 8.51 29.61
C LYS A 509 3.74 8.51 30.77
N ILE A 510 2.63 9.23 30.65
CA ILE A 510 1.61 9.37 31.72
C ILE A 510 0.94 8.04 32.02
N GLU A 511 0.59 7.28 30.98
CA GLU A 511 -0.11 5.99 31.10
C GLU A 511 0.86 4.80 31.21
N ASN A 512 2.18 5.05 31.13
CA ASN A 512 3.24 4.04 31.15
C ASN A 512 2.95 2.87 30.19
N ARG A 513 2.72 3.21 28.92
CA ARG A 513 2.22 2.31 27.88
C ARG A 513 2.89 2.60 26.54
N GLU A 514 3.29 1.54 25.84
CA GLU A 514 3.67 1.65 24.43
C GLU A 514 2.42 1.97 23.58
N ILE A 515 2.52 3.00 22.75
CA ILE A 515 1.52 3.33 21.73
C ILE A 515 2.19 3.20 20.37
N VAL A 516 1.62 2.39 19.49
CA VAL A 516 2.10 2.18 18.12
C VAL A 516 1.08 2.78 17.17
N ILE A 517 1.48 3.82 16.44
CA ILE A 517 0.63 4.42 15.40
C ILE A 517 1.22 4.14 14.03
N ARG A 518 0.43 3.50 13.17
CA ARG A 518 0.70 3.42 11.73
C ARG A 518 0.00 4.58 11.05
N ASP A 519 0.77 5.46 10.40
CA ASP A 519 0.22 6.46 9.50
C ASP A 519 0.31 5.98 8.03
N SER A 520 0.01 6.86 7.07
CA SER A 520 0.05 6.53 5.65
C SER A 520 1.43 6.11 5.12
N HIS A 521 2.52 6.40 5.84
CA HIS A 521 3.89 6.15 5.38
C HIS A 521 4.67 5.18 6.28
N ARG A 522 4.43 5.19 7.59
CA ARG A 522 5.31 4.49 8.56
C ARG A 522 4.67 4.28 9.93
N PHE A 523 5.42 3.61 10.79
CA PHE A 523 5.10 3.39 12.19
C PHE A 523 5.83 4.38 13.10
N HIS A 524 5.12 4.81 14.14
CA HIS A 524 5.62 5.60 15.24
C HIS A 524 5.41 4.79 16.52
N HIS A 525 6.50 4.41 17.19
CA HIS A 525 6.45 3.76 18.50
C HIS A 525 6.71 4.81 19.58
N PHE A 526 5.68 5.12 20.36
CA PHE A 526 5.76 6.05 21.48
C PHE A 526 5.98 5.25 22.77
N ILE A 527 7.15 5.44 23.39
CA ILE A 527 7.57 4.76 24.61
C ILE A 527 8.21 5.80 25.53
N ASP A 528 7.68 5.94 26.75
CA ASP A 528 8.21 6.84 27.79
C ASP A 528 8.47 8.29 27.31
N GLY A 529 7.58 8.83 26.46
CA GLY A 529 7.72 10.19 25.94
C GLY A 529 8.59 10.33 24.70
N PHE A 530 9.19 9.25 24.20
CA PHE A 530 10.00 9.25 22.99
C PHE A 530 9.28 8.56 21.84
N CYS A 531 9.56 8.98 20.61
CA CYS A 531 9.08 8.30 19.41
C CYS A 531 10.24 7.64 18.67
N SER A 532 10.03 6.44 18.11
CA SER A 532 11.04 5.73 17.30
C SER A 532 11.57 6.50 16.10
N CYS A 533 10.92 7.60 15.69
CA CYS A 533 11.39 8.43 14.60
C CYS A 533 12.40 9.52 14.99
N GLY A 534 12.67 9.72 16.29
CA GLY A 534 13.58 10.77 16.76
C GLY A 534 13.17 12.18 16.34
N ASP A 535 11.86 12.42 16.16
CA ASP A 535 11.30 13.69 15.63
C ASP A 535 11.70 14.05 14.20
N TYR A 536 12.35 13.13 13.50
CA TYR A 536 12.61 13.22 12.08
C TYR A 536 11.49 12.53 11.32
N TRP A 537 10.52 13.30 10.80
CA TRP A 537 9.38 12.72 10.12
C TRP A 537 8.71 13.55 9.07
#